data_AF-A0A0S8ABY0-F1
#
_entry.id   AF-A0A0S8ABY0-F1
#
_cell.length_a   1.000
_cell.length_b   1.000
_cell.length_c   1.000
_cell.angle_alpha   90.00
_cell.angle_beta   90.00
_cell.angle_gamma   90.00
#
_symmetry.space_group_name_H-M   'P 1'
#
loop_
_entity.id
_entity.type
_entity.pdbx_description
1 polymer ?
#
loop_
_entity_poly.entity_id
_entity_poly.type
_entity_poly.pdbx_seq_one_letter_code
_entity_poly.pdbx_strand_id
1 'polypeptide(L)'
;MDNSQVDDRHGDAQRLLLAAATAALLCTPLALAEAQESSASATAAATRARPAIALAVRAQPGSPDLDGKLDDAAWQAAPVFSDFIQLDPNEGEPATERTEIRVVYSDAAIYVGVRAWDSQADRIVARLTRRDEYSASDWTIGAPGSSFR
;
A
#
# COMPACT_ATOMS: atom_id res chain seq x y z
N MET A 1 -30.50 -52.88 54.99
CA MET A 1 -31.77 -53.33 54.40
C MET A 1 -32.23 -52.19 53.49
N ASP A 2 -32.04 -52.27 52.18
CA ASP A 2 -32.78 -53.12 51.23
C ASP A 2 -34.29 -52.82 51.30
N ASN A 3 -34.84 -52.34 50.19
CA ASN A 3 -36.06 -52.96 49.70
C ASN A 3 -36.19 -52.74 48.18
N SER A 4 -35.54 -53.67 47.49
CA SER A 4 -35.96 -54.25 46.23
C SER A 4 -37.50 -54.27 45.99
N GLN A 5 -37.85 -54.03 44.72
CA GLN A 5 -38.85 -54.79 43.95
C GLN A 5 -40.35 -54.64 44.30
N VAL A 6 -41.12 -54.09 43.35
CA VAL A 6 -42.47 -54.59 43.02
C VAL A 6 -42.62 -54.58 41.50
N ASP A 7 -42.53 -55.78 40.94
CA ASP A 7 -43.15 -56.20 39.69
C ASP A 7 -44.67 -56.26 39.90
N ASP A 8 -45.48 -55.80 38.94
CA ASP A 8 -46.67 -56.55 38.53
C ASP A 8 -47.35 -55.90 37.30
N ARG A 9 -47.09 -56.53 36.15
CA ARG A 9 -48.08 -57.06 35.19
C ARG A 9 -49.43 -56.33 35.11
N HIS A 10 -49.81 -55.90 33.90
CA HIS A 10 -51.14 -56.17 33.35
C HIS A 10 -51.20 -55.89 31.84
N GLY A 11 -51.76 -56.84 31.09
CA GLY A 11 -52.55 -56.53 29.91
C GLY A 11 -51.86 -56.64 28.57
N ASP A 12 -51.57 -57.88 28.17
CA ASP A 12 -51.32 -58.21 26.78
C ASP A 12 -52.62 -58.12 25.96
N ALA A 13 -52.46 -57.81 24.67
CA ALA A 13 -53.43 -57.94 23.58
C ALA A 13 -54.62 -56.96 23.54
N GLN A 14 -54.70 -56.15 22.48
CA GLN A 14 -55.47 -56.50 21.27
C GLN A 14 -55.59 -55.31 20.28
N ARG A 15 -55.57 -55.67 18.98
CA ARG A 15 -56.07 -54.98 17.76
C ARG A 15 -55.08 -54.06 17.02
N LEU A 16 -54.29 -54.60 16.08
CA LEU A 16 -54.62 -54.86 14.65
C LEU A 16 -54.62 -53.61 13.73
N LEU A 17 -53.75 -53.70 12.72
CA LEU A 17 -53.85 -53.21 11.33
C LEU A 17 -53.12 -51.90 10.94
N LEU A 18 -51.91 -52.15 10.39
CA LEU A 18 -51.46 -51.77 9.04
C LEU A 18 -51.44 -50.29 8.61
N ALA A 19 -50.21 -49.86 8.37
CA ALA A 19 -49.72 -49.22 7.14
C ALA A 19 -50.20 -47.80 6.78
N ALA A 20 -49.28 -46.83 6.83
CA ALA A 20 -48.70 -46.21 5.63
C ALA A 20 -47.97 -44.89 5.98
N ALA A 21 -47.07 -44.50 5.08
CA ALA A 21 -46.45 -43.18 4.94
C ALA A 21 -45.22 -42.87 5.82
N THR A 22 -44.15 -43.57 5.46
CA THR A 22 -42.75 -43.08 5.48
C THR A 22 -42.60 -41.67 4.89
N ALA A 23 -41.83 -40.84 5.63
CA ALA A 23 -40.88 -39.84 5.15
C ALA A 23 -41.33 -38.81 4.10
N ALA A 24 -41.64 -37.58 4.55
CA ALA A 24 -41.21 -36.32 3.90
C ALA A 24 -41.85 -35.13 4.61
N LEU A 25 -41.21 -34.57 5.66
CA LEU A 25 -41.63 -33.26 6.17
C LEU A 25 -40.51 -32.52 6.93
N LEU A 26 -39.44 -32.16 6.21
CA LEU A 26 -38.50 -31.11 6.63
C LEU A 26 -38.04 -30.36 5.36
N CYS A 27 -38.94 -29.53 4.82
CA CYS A 27 -38.60 -28.53 3.82
C CYS A 27 -39.37 -27.26 4.16
N THR A 28 -38.80 -26.47 5.06
CA THR A 28 -39.12 -25.05 5.22
C THR A 28 -37.90 -24.27 4.76
N PRO A 29 -37.95 -23.53 3.64
CA PRO A 29 -36.92 -22.56 3.33
C PRO A 29 -37.10 -21.38 4.29
N LEU A 30 -36.27 -21.34 5.33
CA LEU A 30 -36.17 -20.18 6.20
C LEU A 30 -35.58 -19.04 5.37
N ALA A 31 -36.35 -17.97 5.28
CA ALA A 31 -36.12 -16.82 4.43
C ALA A 31 -34.76 -16.15 4.66
N LEU A 32 -34.18 -15.74 3.52
CA LEU A 32 -33.29 -14.60 3.26
C LEU A 32 -32.81 -13.83 4.50
N ALA A 33 -31.50 -13.80 4.73
CA ALA A 33 -30.66 -12.62 4.56
C ALA A 33 -29.23 -12.88 5.07
N GLU A 34 -28.27 -12.20 4.44
CA GLU A 34 -26.93 -11.89 4.96
C GLU A 34 -25.87 -13.00 4.89
N ALA A 35 -25.27 -13.18 3.70
CA ALA A 35 -23.81 -13.33 3.57
C ALA A 35 -23.35 -13.15 2.12
N GLN A 36 -23.95 -12.22 1.37
CA GLN A 36 -23.48 -11.85 0.03
C GLN A 36 -22.94 -10.42 0.02
N GLU A 37 -21.95 -10.17 0.86
CA GLU A 37 -21.18 -8.91 0.86
C GLU A 37 -19.69 -9.22 0.99
N SER A 38 -19.10 -9.83 -0.04
CA SER A 38 -17.64 -9.79 -0.20
C SER A 38 -17.26 -9.82 -1.68
N SER A 39 -17.87 -8.95 -2.49
CA SER A 39 -17.38 -8.66 -3.84
C SER A 39 -17.35 -7.16 -4.17
N ALA A 40 -17.55 -6.28 -3.19
CA ALA A 40 -17.61 -4.83 -3.39
C ALA A 40 -16.35 -4.08 -2.91
N SER A 41 -15.17 -4.72 -2.92
CA SER A 41 -13.90 -4.01 -2.66
C SER A 41 -12.76 -4.50 -3.54
N ALA A 42 -13.05 -4.74 -4.83
CA ALA A 42 -12.03 -4.93 -5.87
C ALA A 42 -12.14 -3.88 -6.99
N THR A 43 -12.90 -2.80 -6.75
CA THR A 43 -13.02 -1.65 -7.67
C THR A 43 -12.84 -0.33 -6.91
N ALA A 44 -11.95 -0.31 -5.91
CA ALA A 44 -11.35 0.95 -5.46
C ALA A 44 -10.28 1.30 -6.48
N ALA A 45 -10.67 2.16 -7.41
CA ALA A 45 -9.89 2.75 -8.49
C ALA A 45 -8.36 2.69 -8.29
N ALA A 46 -7.72 1.69 -8.89
CA ALA A 46 -6.35 1.84 -9.36
C ALA A 46 -6.37 2.85 -10.51
N THR A 47 -6.56 4.13 -10.19
CA THR A 47 -6.10 5.22 -11.04
C THR A 47 -4.62 4.94 -11.23
N ARG A 48 -4.24 4.40 -12.40
CA ARG A 48 -2.82 4.26 -12.74
C ARG A 48 -2.21 5.64 -12.60
N ALA A 49 -1.49 5.85 -11.50
CA ALA A 49 -0.84 7.10 -11.24
C ALA A 49 0.07 7.37 -12.44
N ARG A 50 -0.17 8.50 -13.12
CA ARG A 50 0.59 8.86 -14.32
C ARG A 50 2.05 8.97 -13.92
N PRO A 51 2.99 8.31 -14.62
CA PRO A 51 4.39 8.36 -14.24
C PRO A 51 4.84 9.81 -14.15
N ALA A 52 5.53 10.16 -13.06
CA ALA A 52 6.19 11.45 -12.96
C ALA A 52 7.25 11.55 -14.06
N ILE A 53 7.21 12.62 -14.85
CA ILE A 53 8.16 12.87 -15.93
C ILE A 53 9.03 14.06 -15.50
N ALA A 54 10.32 13.81 -15.28
CA ALA A 54 11.31 14.86 -15.12
C ALA A 54 11.90 15.21 -16.48
N LEU A 55 11.84 16.49 -16.86
CA LEU A 55 12.54 16.99 -18.04
C LEU A 55 14.01 17.22 -17.71
N ALA A 56 14.89 16.90 -18.66
CA ALA A 56 16.32 17.06 -18.50
C ALA A 56 16.88 18.08 -19.51
N VAL A 57 17.93 18.80 -19.10
CA VAL A 57 18.64 19.75 -19.95
C VAL A 57 20.00 19.19 -20.35
N ARG A 58 20.43 19.48 -21.58
CA ARG A 58 21.74 19.08 -22.07
C ARG A 58 22.84 20.01 -21.55
N ALA A 59 23.87 19.43 -20.93
CA ALA A 59 25.07 20.15 -20.51
C ALA A 59 26.04 20.41 -21.67
N GLN A 60 26.88 21.41 -21.46
CA GLN A 60 28.08 21.64 -22.29
C GLN A 60 29.18 20.63 -21.92
N PRO A 61 30.12 20.33 -22.84
CA PRO A 61 31.26 19.47 -22.52
C PRO A 61 32.04 20.00 -21.32
N GLY A 62 32.35 19.12 -20.36
CA GLY A 62 33.08 19.49 -19.13
C GLY A 62 32.24 20.15 -18.05
N SER A 63 30.90 20.13 -18.14
CA SER A 63 29.96 20.65 -17.14
C SER A 63 28.84 19.62 -16.89
N PRO A 64 28.18 19.60 -15.73
CA PRO A 64 28.45 20.40 -14.52
C PRO A 64 29.64 19.88 -13.69
N ASP A 65 30.24 20.77 -12.89
CA ASP A 65 31.26 20.41 -11.91
C ASP A 65 30.61 19.64 -10.74
N LEU A 66 31.23 18.53 -10.33
CA LEU A 66 30.70 17.66 -9.29
C LEU A 66 31.25 18.03 -7.91
N ASP A 67 31.05 19.28 -7.50
CA ASP A 67 31.48 19.81 -6.19
C ASP A 67 30.37 19.84 -5.13
N GLY A 68 29.16 19.40 -5.50
CA GLY A 68 27.97 19.37 -4.65
C GLY A 68 27.17 20.68 -4.65
N LYS A 69 27.57 21.70 -5.42
CA LYS A 69 26.79 22.93 -5.60
C LYS A 69 25.95 22.84 -6.87
N LEU A 70 24.75 23.42 -6.83
CA LEU A 70 23.81 23.45 -7.95
C LEU A 70 23.72 24.84 -8.59
N ASP A 71 24.83 25.57 -8.64
CA ASP A 71 24.93 26.95 -9.14
C ASP A 71 25.36 27.05 -10.61
N ASP A 72 25.86 25.97 -11.22
CA ASP A 72 26.18 25.92 -12.64
C ASP A 72 24.99 26.25 -13.56
N ALA A 73 25.29 26.86 -14.71
CA ALA A 73 24.29 27.26 -15.70
C ALA A 73 23.39 26.11 -16.15
N ALA A 74 23.94 24.89 -16.28
CA ALA A 74 23.15 23.71 -16.65
C ALA A 74 22.11 23.36 -15.57
N TRP A 75 22.46 23.51 -14.29
CA TRP A 75 21.52 23.30 -13.17
C TRP A 75 20.46 24.40 -13.11
N GLN A 76 20.85 25.65 -13.29
CA GLN A 76 19.92 26.78 -13.28
C GLN A 76 18.91 26.73 -14.45
N ALA A 77 19.31 26.16 -15.58
CA ALA A 77 18.43 25.96 -16.74
C ALA A 77 17.52 24.73 -16.63
N ALA A 78 17.88 23.74 -15.81
CA ALA A 78 17.12 22.51 -15.66
C ALA A 78 15.78 22.74 -14.92
N PRO A 79 14.65 22.25 -15.45
CA PRO A 79 13.38 22.27 -14.73
C PRO A 79 13.50 21.60 -13.36
N VAL A 80 12.83 22.20 -12.37
CA VAL A 80 12.83 21.71 -10.99
C VAL A 80 11.68 20.73 -10.81
N PHE A 81 11.99 19.53 -10.35
CA PHE A 81 10.99 18.57 -9.89
C PHE A 81 10.88 18.66 -8.36
N SER A 82 9.72 19.06 -7.85
CA SER A 82 9.49 19.30 -6.41
C SER A 82 8.20 18.70 -5.85
N ASP A 83 7.36 18.10 -6.69
CA ASP A 83 6.03 17.63 -6.29
C ASP A 83 6.09 16.21 -5.69
N PHE A 84 6.78 16.11 -4.55
CA PHE A 84 6.90 14.87 -3.80
C PHE A 84 5.72 14.66 -2.86
N ILE A 85 5.31 13.40 -2.73
CA ILE A 85 4.40 12.92 -1.68
C ILE A 85 5.24 12.19 -0.63
N GLN A 86 4.87 12.31 0.63
CA GLN A 86 5.57 11.61 1.70
C GLN A 86 5.02 10.18 1.85
N LEU A 87 5.92 9.24 2.10
CA LEU A 87 5.57 7.86 2.47
C LEU A 87 5.40 7.72 3.99
N ASP A 88 6.18 8.50 4.75
CA ASP A 88 6.18 8.56 6.20
C ASP A 88 6.30 10.04 6.61
N PRO A 89 5.71 10.49 7.74
CA PRO A 89 4.88 9.74 8.68
C PRO A 89 3.42 9.58 8.25
N ASN A 90 2.93 10.42 7.33
CA ASN A 90 1.55 10.36 6.84
C ASN A 90 1.54 10.07 5.34
N GLU A 91 1.42 8.79 5.00
CA GLU A 91 1.47 8.31 3.62
C GLU A 91 0.48 9.03 2.68
N GLY A 92 0.97 9.47 1.52
CA GLY A 92 0.16 10.06 0.45
C GLY A 92 -0.09 11.56 0.58
N GLU A 93 0.24 12.16 1.73
CA GLU A 93 0.16 13.61 1.92
C GLU A 93 1.33 14.34 1.21
N PRO A 94 1.21 15.65 0.94
CA PRO A 94 2.32 16.45 0.43
C PRO A 94 3.56 16.34 1.34
N ALA A 95 4.75 16.32 0.73
CA ALA A 95 6.01 16.30 1.49
C ALA A 95 6.11 17.51 2.43
N THR A 96 6.37 17.24 3.71
CA THR A 96 6.53 18.27 4.75
C THR A 96 7.88 19.00 4.63
N GLU A 97 8.92 18.28 4.23
CA GLU A 97 10.24 18.84 3.93
C GLU A 97 10.40 19.03 2.42
N ARG A 98 10.84 20.23 2.01
CA ARG A 98 11.03 20.54 0.59
C ARG A 98 12.16 19.71 0.03
N THR A 99 11.92 19.07 -1.11
CA THR A 99 12.97 18.41 -1.90
C THR A 99 12.88 18.84 -3.35
N GLU A 100 14.03 19.12 -3.95
CA GLU A 100 14.14 19.45 -5.36
C GLU A 100 15.08 18.50 -6.08
N ILE A 101 14.65 18.01 -7.23
CA ILE A 101 15.48 17.24 -8.15
C ILE A 101 15.62 17.99 -9.46
N ARG A 102 16.84 18.00 -9.99
CA ARG A 102 17.18 18.50 -11.33
C ARG A 102 17.93 17.41 -12.07
N VAL A 103 17.61 17.24 -13.35
CA VAL A 103 18.28 16.26 -14.22
C VAL A 103 18.95 16.99 -15.36
N VAL A 104 20.24 16.70 -15.54
CA VAL A 104 21.06 17.23 -16.62
C VAL A 104 21.76 16.05 -17.30
N TYR A 105 22.05 16.14 -18.59
CA TYR A 105 22.71 15.05 -19.30
C TYR A 105 23.72 15.56 -20.32
N SER A 106 24.68 14.70 -20.68
CA SER A 106 25.66 14.90 -21.74
C SER A 106 25.74 13.62 -22.59
N ASP A 107 26.66 13.59 -23.56
CA ASP A 107 26.93 12.36 -24.33
C ASP A 107 27.56 11.25 -23.48
N ALA A 108 28.18 11.60 -22.35
CA ALA A 108 28.94 10.67 -21.52
C ALA A 108 28.19 10.21 -20.26
N ALA A 109 27.29 11.04 -19.73
CA ALA A 109 26.69 10.81 -18.43
C ALA A 109 25.34 11.51 -18.24
N ILE A 110 24.57 10.98 -17.29
CA ILE A 110 23.40 11.63 -16.71
C ILE A 110 23.79 12.12 -15.31
N TYR A 111 23.47 13.37 -15.02
CA TYR A 111 23.72 14.04 -13.76
C TYR A 111 22.39 14.29 -13.06
N VAL A 112 22.33 13.91 -11.78
CA VAL A 112 21.15 14.11 -10.94
C VAL A 112 21.54 14.98 -9.76
N GLY A 113 21.00 16.18 -9.71
CA GLY A 113 21.15 17.09 -8.58
C GLY A 113 19.97 16.97 -7.64
N VAL A 114 20.23 16.70 -6.37
CA VAL A 114 19.20 16.62 -5.32
C VAL A 114 19.50 17.66 -4.26
N ARG A 115 18.51 18.49 -3.93
CA ARG A 115 18.56 19.39 -2.78
C ARG A 115 17.40 19.06 -1.86
N ALA A 116 17.73 18.48 -0.71
CA ALA A 116 16.79 18.21 0.37
C ALA A 116 16.97 19.27 1.46
N TRP A 117 15.88 19.93 1.83
CA TRP A 117 15.85 20.82 2.98
C TRP A 117 15.44 20.01 4.21
N ASP A 118 16.00 20.36 5.36
CA ASP A 118 15.67 19.76 6.64
C ASP A 118 15.53 20.88 7.67
N SER A 119 14.38 20.94 8.34
CA SER A 119 14.11 21.92 9.39
C SER A 119 14.99 21.77 10.63
N GLN A 120 15.65 20.62 10.81
CA GLN A 120 16.55 20.25 11.91
C GLN A 120 17.94 19.87 11.38
N ALA A 121 18.51 20.72 10.52
CA ALA A 121 19.81 20.49 9.89
C ALA A 121 20.97 20.21 10.88
N ASP A 122 20.88 20.68 12.13
CA ASP A 122 21.84 20.42 13.22
C ASP A 122 21.86 18.96 13.68
N ARG A 123 20.83 18.18 13.34
CA ARG A 123 20.67 16.77 13.70
C ARG A 123 21.05 15.80 12.59
N ILE A 124 21.48 16.30 11.44
CA ILE A 124 21.88 15.46 10.31
C ILE A 124 23.11 14.63 10.71
N VAL A 125 22.99 13.31 10.57
CA VAL A 125 24.08 12.36 10.84
C VAL A 125 24.59 11.81 9.52
N ALA A 126 25.84 12.13 9.18
CA ALA A 126 26.53 11.53 8.03
C ALA A 126 26.98 10.10 8.37
N ARG A 127 26.13 9.11 8.10
CA ARG A 127 26.48 7.69 8.25
C ARG A 127 27.17 7.21 6.98
N LEU A 128 28.35 6.61 7.14
CA LEU A 128 28.98 5.86 6.05
C LEU A 128 28.45 4.43 6.10
N THR A 129 27.76 4.02 5.05
CA THR A 129 27.26 2.65 4.91
C THR A 129 27.93 1.99 3.73
N ARG A 130 27.98 0.64 3.72
CA ARG A 130 28.46 -0.05 2.54
C ARG A 130 27.48 0.19 1.40
N ARG A 131 28.01 0.30 0.18
CA ARG A 131 27.17 0.27 -1.01
C ARG A 131 26.27 -0.97 -0.96
N ASP A 132 25.00 -0.77 -1.32
CA ASP A 132 23.96 -1.80 -1.37
C ASP A 132 23.53 -2.35 0.01
N GLU A 133 23.88 -1.68 1.12
CA GLU A 133 23.36 -2.00 2.46
C GLU A 133 22.29 -1.01 2.91
N TYR A 134 21.31 -1.54 3.63
CA TYR A 134 20.26 -0.72 4.23
C TYR A 134 20.82 0.11 5.38
N SER A 135 20.33 1.34 5.50
CA SER A 135 20.71 2.24 6.57
C SER A 135 19.50 3.01 7.06
N ALA A 136 19.49 3.38 8.34
CA ALA A 136 18.51 4.32 8.87
C ALA A 136 18.85 5.73 8.34
N SER A 137 18.34 6.04 7.15
CA SER A 137 18.50 7.30 6.43
C SER A 137 17.16 7.67 5.79
N ASP A 138 16.96 8.95 5.48
CA ASP A 138 15.77 9.36 4.73
C ASP A 138 15.83 8.79 3.31
N TRP A 139 14.69 8.31 2.80
CA TRP A 139 14.60 7.71 1.48
C TRP A 139 13.63 8.49 0.61
N THR A 140 14.18 9.18 -0.39
CA THR A 140 13.38 9.79 -1.45
C THR A 140 13.09 8.77 -2.55
N ILE A 141 11.81 8.53 -2.82
CA ILE A 141 11.34 7.77 -3.99
C ILE A 141 10.56 8.70 -4.92
N GLY A 142 10.86 8.64 -6.22
CA GLY A 142 10.07 9.34 -7.23
C GLY A 142 8.71 8.67 -7.38
N ALA A 143 7.71 9.14 -6.64
CA ALA A 143 6.34 8.68 -6.78
C ALA A 143 5.56 9.57 -7.76
N PRO A 144 4.63 9.00 -8.54
CA PRO A 144 3.78 9.76 -9.46
C PRO A 144 2.85 10.74 -8.71
N GLY A 145 3.19 12.03 -8.70
CA GLY A 145 2.39 13.14 -8.17
C GLY A 145 1.48 13.79 -9.23
N SER A 146 0.27 14.19 -8.81
CA SER A 146 -0.81 14.64 -9.68
C SER A 146 -0.60 16.05 -10.29
N SER A 147 -0.42 16.07 -11.61
CA SER A 147 -0.69 17.18 -12.55
C SER A 147 -0.05 18.55 -12.26
N PHE A 148 0.97 18.85 -13.06
CA PHE A 148 1.45 20.19 -13.38
C PHE A 148 0.31 21.06 -13.92
N ARG A 149 0.21 22.32 -13.48
CA ARG A 149 -0.56 23.39 -14.14
C ARG A 149 0.39 24.46 -14.66
#